data_AF-A0A526M527-F1
#
_entry.id   AF-A0A526M527-F1
#
_cell.length_a   1.000
_cell.length_b   1.000
_cell.length_c   1.000
_cell.angle_alpha   90.00
_cell.angle_beta   90.00
_cell.angle_gamma   90.00
#
_symmetry.space_group_name_H-M   'P 1'
#
loop_
_entity.id
_entity.type
_entity.pdbx_description
1 polymer ?
#
loop_
_entity_poly.entity_id
_entity_poly.type
_entity_poly.pdbx_seq_one_letter_code
_entity_poly.pdbx_strand_id
1 'polypeptide(L)'
;MADIGNDIERPLGQAVRPPRAARRISAGVVTATLLVLAVIGVSGAIALRERPFRKPEEVAVSTPKTTAVVESAAPATEPAPQAQAGPKISGPQIIHMPTEADGGPPNAAIVIHDPSTIGQNLRIAHIPDRALIETSETGPLPVRAADGRRPFDVYARPWSGARGARVA
;
A
#
# COMPACT_ATOMS: atom_id res chain seq x y z
N MET A 1 -84.53 -19.02 9.82
CA MET A 1 -84.88 -18.45 8.51
C MET A 1 -83.62 -17.87 7.91
N ALA A 2 -83.05 -18.50 6.88
CA ALA A 2 -81.93 -17.92 6.14
C ALA A 2 -82.44 -16.80 5.22
N ASP A 3 -81.66 -15.73 5.08
CA ASP A 3 -81.94 -14.58 4.23
C ASP A 3 -81.78 -14.98 2.74
N ILE A 4 -82.80 -15.66 2.20
CA ILE A 4 -82.80 -16.22 0.85
C ILE A 4 -82.71 -15.13 -0.24
N GLY A 5 -83.01 -13.87 0.09
CA GLY A 5 -82.98 -12.76 -0.87
C GLY A 5 -81.59 -12.37 -1.36
N ASN A 6 -80.54 -12.54 -0.54
CA ASN A 6 -79.18 -12.04 -0.85
C ASN A 6 -78.31 -13.04 -1.63
N ASP A 7 -78.73 -14.30 -1.74
CA ASP A 7 -78.00 -15.34 -2.48
C ASP A 7 -78.43 -15.45 -3.96
N ILE A 8 -79.53 -14.79 -4.35
CA ILE A 8 -80.08 -14.84 -5.73
C ILE A 8 -79.25 -14.02 -6.72
N GLU A 9 -78.67 -12.88 -6.31
CA GLU A 9 -77.81 -12.05 -7.17
C GLU A 9 -76.36 -12.57 -7.28
N ARG A 10 -76.05 -13.68 -6.62
CA ARG A 10 -74.68 -14.19 -6.53
C ARG A 10 -74.39 -15.13 -7.71
N PRO A 11 -73.30 -14.90 -8.48
CA PRO A 11 -72.97 -15.78 -9.61
C PRO A 11 -72.69 -17.20 -9.12
N LEU A 12 -73.38 -18.18 -9.72
CA LEU A 12 -73.21 -19.59 -9.40
C LEU A 12 -71.77 -20.03 -9.67
N GLY A 13 -71.17 -20.72 -8.69
CA GLY A 13 -69.80 -21.25 -8.80
C GLY A 13 -68.69 -20.40 -8.16
N GLN A 14 -68.98 -19.20 -7.63
CA GLN A 14 -67.99 -18.42 -6.88
C GLN A 14 -68.08 -18.66 -5.36
N ALA A 15 -67.15 -19.44 -4.82
CA ALA A 15 -66.93 -19.53 -3.38
C ALA A 15 -66.31 -18.22 -2.86
N VAL A 16 -66.95 -17.57 -1.88
CA VAL A 16 -66.39 -16.39 -1.20
C VAL A 16 -65.11 -16.83 -0.48
N ARG A 17 -63.99 -16.23 -0.89
CA ARG A 17 -62.72 -16.44 -0.20
C ARG A 17 -62.84 -15.85 1.22
N PRO A 18 -62.52 -16.60 2.28
CA PRO A 18 -62.59 -16.07 3.63
C PRO A 18 -61.65 -14.86 3.77
N PRO A 19 -62.04 -13.83 4.55
CA PRO A 19 -61.19 -12.68 4.78
C PRO A 19 -59.87 -13.16 5.40
N ARG A 20 -58.75 -12.76 4.79
CA ARG A 20 -57.43 -13.10 5.31
C ARG A 20 -57.25 -12.41 6.66
N ALA A 21 -56.90 -13.17 7.70
CA ALA A 21 -56.63 -12.63 9.02
C ALA A 21 -55.50 -11.59 8.94
N ALA A 22 -55.69 -10.46 9.62
CA ALA A 22 -54.68 -9.40 9.69
C ALA A 22 -53.38 -9.94 10.30
N ARG A 23 -52.27 -9.75 9.59
CA ARG A 23 -50.94 -10.24 10.00
C ARG A 23 -50.48 -9.43 11.21
N ARG A 24 -50.46 -10.06 12.40
CA ARG A 24 -49.96 -9.41 13.62
C ARG A 24 -48.44 -9.29 13.56
N ILE A 25 -47.92 -8.16 14.01
CA ILE A 25 -46.47 -7.96 14.15
C ILE A 25 -45.99 -8.92 15.24
N SER A 26 -45.16 -9.91 14.86
CA SER A 26 -44.58 -10.83 15.81
C SER A 26 -43.46 -10.16 16.60
N ALA A 27 -43.25 -10.58 17.86
CA ALA A 27 -42.14 -10.10 18.69
C ALA A 27 -40.78 -10.21 17.99
N GLY A 28 -40.58 -11.25 17.16
CA GLY A 28 -39.36 -11.42 16.35
C GLY A 28 -39.12 -10.33 15.31
N VAL A 29 -40.18 -9.74 14.75
CA VAL A 29 -40.06 -8.60 13.81
C VAL A 29 -39.65 -7.36 14.58
N VAL A 30 -40.22 -7.14 15.77
CA VAL A 30 -39.87 -6.00 16.63
C VAL A 30 -38.40 -6.09 17.06
N THR A 31 -37.96 -7.25 17.55
CA THR A 31 -36.55 -7.43 17.95
C THR A 31 -35.59 -7.29 16.77
N ALA A 32 -35.93 -7.84 15.60
CA ALA A 32 -35.13 -7.66 14.40
C ALA A 32 -35.02 -6.18 14.00
N THR A 33 -36.12 -5.43 14.03
CA THR A 33 -36.10 -3.99 13.71
C THR A 33 -35.26 -3.20 14.71
N LEU A 34 -35.32 -3.53 16.00
CA LEU A 34 -34.48 -2.87 17.02
C LEU A 34 -32.99 -3.15 16.80
N LEU A 35 -32.62 -4.39 16.45
CA LEU A 35 -31.22 -4.71 16.13
C LEU A 35 -30.72 -3.94 14.91
N VAL A 36 -31.53 -3.85 13.85
CA VAL A 36 -31.18 -3.06 12.66
C VAL A 36 -31.00 -1.59 13.01
N LEU A 37 -31.91 -1.01 13.80
CA LEU A 37 -31.80 0.38 14.25
C LEU A 37 -30.56 0.60 15.14
N ALA A 38 -30.20 -0.34 16.00
CA ALA A 38 -29.01 -0.25 16.83
C ALA A 38 -27.72 -0.24 15.97
N VAL A 39 -27.63 -1.10 14.95
CA VAL A 39 -26.47 -1.13 14.03
C VAL A 39 -26.35 0.19 13.28
N ILE A 40 -27.45 0.70 12.73
CA ILE A 40 -27.47 1.99 12.02
C ILE A 40 -27.08 3.13 12.97
N GLY A 41 -27.61 3.15 14.19
CA GLY A 41 -27.30 4.16 15.20
C GLY A 41 -25.82 4.19 15.58
N VAL A 42 -25.22 3.03 15.85
CA VAL A 42 -23.80 2.93 16.19
C VAL A 42 -22.92 3.34 15.01
N SER A 43 -23.24 2.89 13.80
CA SER A 43 -22.50 3.27 12.58
C SER A 43 -22.57 4.77 12.33
N GLY A 44 -23.76 5.37 12.44
CA GLY A 44 -23.96 6.82 12.31
C GLY A 44 -23.19 7.60 13.37
N ALA A 45 -23.22 7.15 14.63
CA ALA A 45 -22.48 7.80 15.71
C ALA A 45 -20.96 7.79 15.47
N ILE A 46 -20.39 6.72 14.91
CA ILE A 46 -18.97 6.66 14.56
C ILE A 46 -18.66 7.55 13.35
N ALA A 47 -19.53 7.56 12.34
CA ALA A 47 -19.33 8.32 11.11
C ALA A 47 -19.42 9.84 11.34
N LEU A 48 -20.35 10.31 12.18
CA LEU A 48 -20.56 11.72 12.48
C LEU A 48 -19.65 12.23 13.61
N ARG A 49 -18.93 11.35 14.31
CA ARG A 49 -17.98 11.79 15.34
C ARG A 49 -16.83 12.55 14.68
N GLU A 50 -16.64 13.80 15.11
CA GLU A 50 -15.47 14.58 14.75
C GLU A 50 -14.22 13.77 15.09
N ARG A 51 -13.36 13.52 14.10
CA ARG A 51 -12.14 12.71 14.27
C ARG A 51 -11.09 13.57 14.99
N PRO A 52 -10.80 13.34 16.29
CA PRO A 52 -9.85 14.19 17.02
C PRO A 52 -8.39 13.94 16.62
N PHE A 53 -8.13 13.00 15.72
CA PHE A 53 -6.77 12.58 15.32
C PHE A 53 -6.23 13.32 14.09
N ARG A 54 -6.94 14.30 13.54
CA ARG A 54 -6.36 15.27 12.60
C ARG A 54 -6.13 16.58 13.34
N LYS A 55 -4.98 16.69 14.01
CA LYS A 55 -4.35 17.99 14.20
C LYS A 55 -3.66 18.32 12.88
N PRO A 56 -4.20 19.21 12.02
CA PRO A 56 -3.41 19.71 10.92
C PRO A 56 -2.18 20.39 11.54
N GLU A 57 -0.97 20.00 11.12
CA GLU A 57 0.22 20.77 11.47
C GLU A 57 -0.01 22.21 10.99
N GLU A 58 -0.01 23.15 11.93
CA GLU A 58 0.04 24.56 11.61
C GLU A 58 1.34 24.81 10.85
N VAL A 59 1.20 25.26 9.61
CA VAL A 59 2.31 25.67 8.75
C VAL A 59 3.08 26.77 9.48
N ALA A 60 4.23 26.42 10.03
CA ALA A 60 5.17 27.36 10.59
C ALA A 60 5.73 28.22 9.45
N VAL A 61 5.18 29.42 9.29
CA VAL A 61 5.75 30.48 8.45
C VAL A 61 7.06 30.92 9.09
N SER A 62 8.18 30.38 8.62
CA SER A 62 9.50 30.85 9.00
C SER A 62 9.78 32.19 8.32
N THR A 63 9.75 33.26 9.10
CA THR A 63 10.39 34.53 8.74
C THR A 63 11.90 34.30 8.68
N PRO A 64 12.58 34.64 7.56
CA PRO A 64 14.01 34.46 7.46
C PRO A 64 14.73 35.51 8.32
N LYS A 65 15.44 35.06 9.36
CA LYS A 65 16.48 35.87 10.01
C LYS A 65 17.83 35.53 9.40
N THR A 66 18.26 36.41 8.50
CA THR A 66 19.61 36.49 7.94
C THR A 66 20.64 36.52 9.07
N THR A 67 21.48 35.49 9.13
CA THR A 67 22.73 35.52 9.88
C THR A 67 23.84 35.92 8.89
N ALA A 68 24.43 37.08 9.14
CA ALA A 68 25.56 37.59 8.38
C ALA A 68 26.79 36.69 8.60
N VAL A 69 27.28 36.10 7.52
CA VAL A 69 28.63 35.53 7.44
C VAL A 69 29.59 36.71 7.29
N VAL A 70 30.48 36.88 8.26
CA VAL A 70 31.61 37.80 8.18
C VAL A 70 32.73 37.09 7.44
N GLU A 71 33.12 37.69 6.32
CA GLU A 71 34.32 37.40 5.55
C GLU A 71 35.54 38.16 6.09
N SER A 72 36.74 37.70 5.71
CA SER A 72 38.10 38.26 5.92
C SER A 72 38.92 37.50 6.98
N ALA A 73 40.12 36.97 6.75
CA ALA A 73 41.12 37.19 5.70
C ALA A 73 42.07 35.97 5.55
N ALA A 74 42.60 35.77 4.34
CA ALA A 74 43.82 34.97 4.04
C ALA A 74 45.09 35.83 4.32
N PRO A 75 46.36 35.43 4.00
CA PRO A 75 46.92 34.18 3.45
C PRO A 75 48.25 33.70 4.12
N ALA A 76 48.73 32.48 3.82
CA ALA A 76 50.17 32.15 3.91
C ALA A 76 50.56 30.88 3.10
N THR A 77 51.14 31.15 1.92
CA THR A 77 52.39 30.57 1.37
C THR A 77 52.67 29.06 1.42
N GLU A 78 52.66 28.47 0.23
CA GLU A 78 53.30 27.22 -0.22
C GLU A 78 54.81 27.16 0.13
N PRO A 79 55.37 25.96 0.39
CA PRO A 79 56.08 25.27 -0.70
C PRO A 79 55.98 23.73 -0.69
N ALA A 80 55.73 23.13 -1.85
CA ALA A 80 56.08 21.75 -2.20
C ALA A 80 57.44 21.73 -2.96
N PRO A 81 58.11 20.59 -3.24
CA PRO A 81 57.66 19.20 -3.13
C PRO A 81 58.72 18.20 -2.57
N GLN A 82 58.28 17.03 -2.09
CA GLN A 82 59.17 15.86 -2.00
C GLN A 82 58.44 14.59 -2.43
N ALA A 83 58.81 14.13 -3.62
CA ALA A 83 58.36 12.90 -4.22
C ALA A 83 58.99 11.70 -3.51
N GLN A 84 58.16 10.76 -3.04
CA GLN A 84 58.59 9.40 -2.72
C GLN A 84 57.91 8.45 -3.71
N ALA A 85 58.76 7.67 -4.38
CA ALA A 85 58.44 6.84 -5.50
C ALA A 85 57.55 5.66 -5.10
N GLY A 86 56.35 5.59 -5.70
CA GLY A 86 55.57 4.36 -5.75
C GLY A 86 56.19 3.36 -6.74
N PRO A 87 56.10 2.04 -6.49
CA PRO A 87 56.58 1.04 -7.42
C PRO A 87 55.75 1.09 -8.71
N LYS A 88 56.44 1.27 -9.84
CA LYS A 88 55.87 1.23 -11.18
C LYS A 88 55.41 -0.20 -11.51
N ILE A 89 54.11 -0.43 -11.57
CA ILE A 89 53.54 -1.59 -12.27
C ILE A 89 52.87 -1.05 -13.53
N SER A 90 53.50 -1.38 -14.66
CA SER A 90 53.15 -0.94 -16.01
C SER A 90 52.26 -1.99 -16.67
N GLY A 91 51.12 -1.55 -17.24
CA GLY A 91 50.26 -2.32 -18.14
C GLY A 91 48.81 -2.50 -17.66
N PRO A 92 47.80 -2.50 -18.55
CA PRO A 92 46.43 -2.83 -18.18
C PRO A 92 46.35 -4.33 -17.81
N GLN A 93 46.34 -4.63 -16.52
CA GLN A 93 46.02 -5.97 -16.02
C GLN A 93 44.50 -6.11 -15.91
N ILE A 94 43.91 -6.98 -16.73
CA ILE A 94 42.56 -7.48 -16.49
C ILE A 94 42.67 -8.42 -15.29
N ILE A 95 42.32 -7.91 -14.10
CA ILE A 95 42.18 -8.73 -12.90
C ILE A 95 40.91 -9.55 -13.08
N HIS A 96 41.06 -10.81 -13.49
CA HIS A 96 39.99 -11.79 -13.39
C HIS A 96 39.73 -12.04 -11.91
N MET A 97 38.72 -11.38 -11.36
CA MET A 97 38.17 -11.80 -10.08
C MET A 97 37.63 -13.22 -10.29
N PRO A 98 38.07 -14.22 -9.50
CA PRO A 98 37.36 -15.47 -9.47
C PRO A 98 35.96 -15.14 -8.95
N THR A 99 34.99 -15.08 -9.87
CA THR A 99 33.60 -15.30 -9.49
C THR A 99 33.62 -16.63 -8.77
N GLU A 100 33.24 -16.65 -7.50
CA GLU A 100 33.03 -17.85 -6.72
C GLU A 100 31.94 -18.64 -7.44
N ALA A 101 32.38 -19.44 -8.42
CA ALA A 101 31.59 -20.36 -9.17
C ALA A 101 31.38 -21.54 -8.23
N ASP A 102 30.34 -21.42 -7.40
CA ASP A 102 29.70 -22.58 -6.79
C ASP A 102 29.51 -23.63 -7.89
N GLY A 103 30.16 -24.78 -7.69
CA GLY A 103 30.43 -25.78 -8.71
C GLY A 103 29.17 -26.27 -9.44
N GLY A 104 28.90 -25.70 -10.60
CA GLY A 104 27.98 -26.21 -11.60
C GLY A 104 28.73 -26.72 -12.84
N PRO A 105 28.34 -27.87 -13.43
CA PRO A 105 29.05 -28.48 -14.55
C PRO A 105 29.13 -27.56 -15.80
N PRO A 106 30.10 -27.79 -16.71
CA PRO A 106 30.47 -26.90 -17.82
C PRO A 106 29.49 -26.94 -19.00
N ASN A 107 28.19 -26.82 -18.70
CA ASN A 107 27.16 -26.46 -19.65
C ASN A 107 26.57 -25.15 -19.13
N ALA A 108 27.19 -24.03 -19.50
CA ALA A 108 26.74 -22.69 -19.12
C ALA A 108 25.35 -22.43 -19.72
N ALA A 109 24.31 -22.97 -19.08
CA ALA A 109 22.94 -22.58 -19.33
C ALA A 109 22.82 -21.12 -18.91
N ILE A 110 22.85 -20.21 -19.88
CA ILE A 110 22.53 -18.80 -19.65
C ILE A 110 21.10 -18.77 -19.16
N VAL A 111 20.91 -18.67 -17.85
CA VAL A 111 19.58 -18.51 -17.26
C VAL A 111 19.19 -17.05 -17.47
N ILE A 112 18.37 -16.81 -18.49
CA ILE A 112 17.79 -15.49 -18.74
C ILE A 112 16.69 -15.29 -17.69
N HIS A 113 17.00 -14.46 -16.69
CA HIS A 113 16.02 -13.98 -15.74
C HIS A 113 15.36 -12.72 -16.31
N ASP A 114 14.04 -12.61 -16.13
CA ASP A 114 13.36 -11.32 -16.32
C ASP A 114 13.87 -10.36 -15.24
N PRO A 115 14.46 -9.20 -15.60
CA PRO A 115 14.96 -8.23 -14.62
C PRO A 115 13.86 -7.75 -13.66
N SER A 116 12.58 -7.87 -14.04
CA SER A 116 11.43 -7.52 -13.22
C SER A 116 11.18 -8.52 -12.08
N THR A 117 11.73 -9.74 -12.17
CA THR A 117 11.58 -10.80 -11.15
C THR A 117 12.64 -10.73 -10.06
N ILE A 118 13.68 -9.94 -10.26
CA ILE A 118 14.77 -9.75 -9.30
C ILE A 118 14.36 -8.63 -8.34
N GLY A 119 14.04 -9.01 -7.10
CA GLY A 119 13.78 -8.05 -6.02
C GLY A 119 15.01 -7.23 -5.64
N GLN A 120 14.82 -6.24 -4.77
CA GLN A 120 15.92 -5.38 -4.34
C GLN A 120 17.02 -6.16 -3.60
N ASN A 121 18.30 -5.80 -3.87
CA ASN A 121 19.43 -6.33 -3.13
C ASN A 121 19.38 -5.86 -1.66
N LEU A 122 19.32 -6.81 -0.72
CA LEU A 122 19.19 -6.55 0.72
C LEU A 122 20.32 -5.70 1.30
N ARG A 123 21.54 -5.76 0.73
CA ARG A 123 22.68 -4.95 1.19
C ARG A 123 22.48 -3.46 0.96
N ILE A 124 21.66 -3.10 -0.03
CA ILE A 124 21.40 -1.72 -0.46
C ILE A 124 19.92 -1.36 -0.22
N ALA A 125 19.15 -2.20 0.50
CA ALA A 125 17.71 -2.01 0.69
C ALA A 125 17.33 -0.72 1.43
N HIS A 126 18.29 -0.10 2.12
CA HIS A 126 18.11 1.20 2.76
C HIS A 126 18.04 2.38 1.75
N ILE A 127 18.53 2.20 0.52
CA ILE A 127 18.45 3.21 -0.54
C ILE A 127 17.29 2.85 -1.45
N PRO A 128 16.25 3.69 -1.53
CA PRO A 128 15.11 3.38 -2.38
C PRO A 128 15.40 3.64 -3.86
N ASP A 129 14.74 2.86 -4.73
CA ASP A 129 14.79 3.04 -6.17
C ASP A 129 14.09 4.34 -6.59
N ARG A 130 14.81 5.21 -7.30
CA ARG A 130 14.32 6.51 -7.78
C ARG A 130 13.24 6.36 -8.85
N ALA A 131 13.20 5.26 -9.59
CA ALA A 131 12.15 5.00 -10.57
C ALA A 131 10.79 4.72 -9.93
N LEU A 132 10.77 4.43 -8.62
CA LEU A 132 9.57 4.09 -7.85
C LEU A 132 9.16 5.20 -6.88
N ILE A 133 9.81 6.37 -6.97
CA ILE A 133 9.56 7.52 -6.10
C ILE A 133 9.30 8.76 -6.93
N GLU A 134 8.21 9.46 -6.60
CA GLU A 134 7.94 10.81 -7.04
C GLU A 134 8.30 11.79 -5.93
N THR A 135 8.98 12.88 -6.28
CA THR A 135 9.33 13.93 -5.31
C THR A 135 8.16 14.90 -5.19
N SER A 136 7.53 14.97 -4.01
CA SER A 136 6.47 15.93 -3.72
C SER A 136 6.85 16.89 -2.59
N GLU A 137 6.11 17.98 -2.43
CA GLU A 137 6.32 18.96 -1.33
C GLU A 137 6.21 18.33 0.06
N THR A 138 5.44 17.25 0.20
CA THR A 138 5.25 16.52 1.46
C THR A 138 6.26 15.38 1.63
N GLY A 139 7.16 15.18 0.66
CA GLY A 139 8.18 14.13 0.66
C GLY A 139 8.04 13.12 -0.49
N PRO A 140 8.85 12.07 -0.50
CA PRO A 140 8.84 11.05 -1.55
C PRO A 140 7.54 10.22 -1.50
N LEU A 141 6.79 10.21 -2.60
CA LEU A 141 5.58 9.40 -2.78
C LEU A 141 5.88 8.14 -3.60
N PRO A 142 5.32 6.98 -3.24
CA PRO A 142 5.50 5.76 -4.01
C PRO A 142 4.72 5.84 -5.33
N VAL A 143 5.41 5.61 -6.44
CA VAL A 143 4.82 5.57 -7.79
C VAL A 143 5.21 4.29 -8.51
N ARG A 144 4.43 3.94 -9.53
CA ARG A 144 4.80 2.85 -10.44
C ARG A 144 5.88 3.33 -11.39
N ALA A 145 6.88 2.49 -11.63
CA ALA A 145 7.89 2.78 -12.63
C ALA A 145 7.27 2.76 -14.05
N ALA A 146 7.95 3.40 -14.99
CA ALA A 146 7.52 3.47 -16.39
C ALA A 146 7.41 2.09 -17.07
N ASP A 147 8.12 1.10 -16.54
CA ASP A 147 8.06 -0.32 -16.94
C ASP A 147 6.85 -1.08 -16.36
N GLY A 148 6.06 -0.44 -15.49
CA GLY A 148 4.88 -1.02 -14.84
C GLY A 148 5.13 -1.72 -13.51
N ARG A 149 6.40 -1.79 -13.04
CA ARG A 149 6.72 -2.37 -11.72
C ARG A 149 6.07 -1.57 -10.60
N ARG A 150 5.56 -2.29 -9.59
CA ARG A 150 4.93 -1.69 -8.40
C ARG A 150 5.92 -1.67 -7.24
N PRO A 151 5.96 -0.61 -6.42
CA PRO A 151 6.78 -0.58 -5.20
C PRO A 151 6.53 -1.79 -4.28
N PHE A 152 5.28 -2.26 -4.20
CA PHE A 152 4.92 -3.43 -3.41
C PHE A 152 5.63 -4.71 -3.85
N ASP A 153 5.77 -4.92 -5.17
CA ASP A 153 6.38 -6.14 -5.71
C ASP A 153 7.91 -6.07 -5.66
N VAL A 154 8.49 -4.88 -5.88
CA VAL A 154 9.95 -4.69 -5.89
C VAL A 154 10.58 -4.84 -4.51
N TYR A 155 9.87 -4.37 -3.47
CA TYR A 155 10.31 -4.48 -2.07
C TYR A 155 9.72 -5.69 -1.35
N ALA A 156 9.00 -6.56 -2.06
CA ALA A 156 8.51 -7.81 -1.48
C ALA A 156 9.69 -8.67 -1.06
N ARG A 157 9.67 -9.16 0.18
CA ARG A 157 10.66 -10.12 0.63
C ARG A 157 10.40 -11.47 -0.05
N PRO A 158 11.38 -12.04 -0.76
CA PRO A 158 11.20 -13.32 -1.41
C PRO A 158 10.94 -14.40 -0.35
N TRP A 159 10.07 -15.32 -0.69
CA TRP A 159 9.67 -16.45 0.16
C TRP A 159 9.77 -17.74 -0.67
N SER A 160 9.72 -18.90 -0.01
CA SER A 160 10.10 -20.18 -0.61
C SER A 160 9.25 -20.67 -1.79
N GLY A 161 8.15 -20.01 -2.16
CA GLY A 161 7.26 -20.46 -3.24
C GLY A 161 6.40 -21.69 -2.89
N ALA A 162 6.76 -22.43 -1.82
CA ALA A 162 6.15 -23.71 -1.46
C ALA A 162 4.68 -23.59 -0.99
N ARG A 163 3.90 -24.64 -1.21
CA ARG A 163 2.54 -24.76 -0.68
C ARG A 163 2.57 -25.00 0.83
N GLY A 164 1.56 -24.51 1.55
CA GLY A 164 1.42 -24.68 3.01
C GLY A 164 0.72 -23.49 3.67
N ALA A 165 0.40 -23.63 4.95
CA ALA A 165 -0.10 -22.52 5.77
C ALA A 165 0.97 -21.42 5.91
N ARG A 166 0.54 -20.15 5.92
CA ARG A 166 1.44 -18.98 5.99
C ARG A 166 0.94 -17.96 6.98
N VAL A 167 1.89 -17.25 7.58
CA VAL A 167 1.66 -16.13 8.48
C VAL A 167 2.25 -14.89 7.83
N ALA A 168 1.50 -13.79 7.84
CA ALA A 168 1.90 -12.48 7.33
C ALA A 168 2.12 -11.52 8.49
#